data_AF-A0A5N6LZD5-F1
#
_entry.id   AF-A0A5N6LZD5-F1
#
_cell.length_a   1.000
_cell.length_b   1.000
_cell.length_c   1.000
_cell.angle_alpha   90.00
_cell.angle_beta   90.00
_cell.angle_gamma   90.00
#
_symmetry.space_group_name_H-M   'P 1'
#
loop_
_entity.id
_entity.type
_entity.pdbx_description
1 polymer ?
#
loop_
_entity_poly.entity_id
_entity_poly.type
_entity_poly.pdbx_seq_one_letter_code
_entity_poly.pdbx_strand_id
1 'polypeptide(L)'
;MAKHEDLRVPVYSKVDAVYGDGSQLEEAHLRISRLNSKFQQLFGHLPQICARAPVIYSRSDAVPFASTSSSSATTFTREYLKEEPYKAEEIEKITSRSLALIFADSASSLDVLKHAKHYKLFQRACHVYSEANRVYAFKDVVSSNSNEEEKLKRLGELMNDSHHSCSVLYECSCPELEELVKVCIDNGALGARLTGAGWGGCAVALVKENIVPRFILNLKEQFYDSRIESGMINKSDIGLYLFASKPAIGAAIFKF
;
A
#
# COMPACT_ATOMS: atom_id res chain seq x y z
N MET A 1 -7.34 34.00 0.81
CA MET A 1 -6.80 32.63 0.71
C MET A 1 -6.92 32.02 2.08
N ALA A 2 -7.83 31.05 2.26
CA ALA A 2 -8.05 30.42 3.56
C ALA A 2 -6.75 29.73 4.03
N LYS A 3 -6.41 29.88 5.31
CA LYS A 3 -5.24 29.25 5.90
C LYS A 3 -5.45 27.73 5.91
N HIS A 4 -4.39 26.96 5.73
CA HIS A 4 -4.41 25.50 5.70
C HIS A 4 -4.96 24.83 6.99
N GLU A 5 -5.22 25.62 8.04
CA GLU A 5 -5.81 25.23 9.32
C GLU A 5 -7.35 25.13 9.31
N ASP A 6 -8.02 25.59 8.24
CA ASP A 6 -9.50 25.63 8.16
C ASP A 6 -10.13 24.45 7.39
N LEU A 7 -9.34 23.54 6.83
CA LEU A 7 -9.87 22.38 6.09
C LEU A 7 -10.21 21.26 7.09
N ARG A 8 -11.46 21.29 7.59
CA ARG A 8 -12.05 20.20 8.37
C ARG A 8 -11.86 18.88 7.62
N VAL A 9 -11.27 17.88 8.28
CA VAL A 9 -11.38 16.50 7.80
C VAL A 9 -12.88 16.20 7.71
N PRO A 10 -13.42 15.93 6.51
CA PRO A 10 -14.84 15.74 6.37
C PRO A 10 -15.25 14.48 7.13
N VAL A 11 -16.14 14.66 8.12
CA VAL A 11 -16.78 13.55 8.83
C VAL A 11 -18.02 13.19 8.03
N TYR A 12 -17.94 12.06 7.34
CA TYR A 12 -19.08 11.53 6.60
C TYR A 12 -19.88 10.60 7.50
N SER A 13 -21.17 10.88 7.66
CA SER A 13 -22.11 10.02 8.39
C SER A 13 -22.60 8.83 7.56
N LYS A 14 -22.29 8.81 6.25
CA LYS A 14 -22.65 7.76 5.30
C LYS A 14 -21.47 7.38 4.41
N VAL A 15 -21.39 6.10 4.10
CA VAL A 15 -20.34 5.49 3.28
C VAL A 15 -20.43 5.96 1.83
N ASP A 16 -21.65 6.17 1.35
CA ASP A 16 -21.97 6.73 0.02
C ASP A 16 -21.24 8.05 -0.26
N ALA A 17 -21.06 8.89 0.77
CA ALA A 17 -20.39 10.18 0.63
C ALA A 17 -18.86 10.06 0.46
N VAL A 18 -18.30 8.87 0.72
CA VAL A 18 -16.87 8.56 0.56
C VAL A 18 -16.62 7.78 -0.74
N TYR A 19 -17.53 6.87 -1.10
CA TYR A 19 -17.32 5.91 -2.20
C TYR A 19 -18.17 6.18 -3.44
N GLY A 20 -19.02 7.22 -3.43
CA GLY A 20 -19.90 7.53 -4.56
C GLY A 20 -20.95 6.43 -4.73
N ASP A 21 -21.17 6.01 -5.97
CA ASP A 21 -22.09 4.94 -6.36
C ASP A 21 -21.36 3.76 -7.03
N GLY A 22 -22.10 2.67 -7.27
CA GLY A 22 -21.59 1.49 -7.99
C GLY A 22 -20.79 0.50 -7.15
N SER A 23 -19.95 -0.29 -7.82
CA SER A 23 -19.30 -1.48 -7.24
C SER A 23 -18.37 -1.18 -6.06
N GLN A 24 -17.75 0.01 -6.03
CA GLN A 24 -16.90 0.44 -4.92
C GLN A 24 -17.70 0.72 -3.65
N LEU A 25 -18.91 1.27 -3.78
CA LEU A 25 -19.81 1.48 -2.65
C LEU A 25 -20.32 0.16 -2.09
N GLU A 26 -20.72 -0.76 -2.97
CA GLU A 26 -21.19 -2.10 -2.58
C GLU A 26 -20.10 -2.87 -1.81
N GLU A 27 -18.86 -2.81 -2.30
CA GLU A 27 -17.72 -3.41 -1.61
C GLU A 27 -17.43 -2.73 -0.27
N ALA A 28 -17.52 -1.40 -0.20
CA ALA A 28 -17.34 -0.65 1.04
C ALA A 28 -18.40 -1.03 2.10
N HIS A 29 -19.66 -1.17 1.70
CA HIS A 29 -20.73 -1.66 2.57
C HIS A 29 -20.47 -3.08 3.09
N LEU A 30 -20.03 -4.00 2.22
CA LEU A 30 -19.67 -5.36 2.63
C LEU A 30 -18.52 -5.37 3.64
N ARG A 31 -17.48 -4.57 3.41
CA ARG A 31 -16.32 -4.46 4.31
C ARG A 31 -16.71 -3.87 5.67
N ILE A 32 -17.49 -2.79 5.68
CA ILE A 32 -17.95 -2.14 6.91
C ILE A 32 -18.90 -3.05 7.70
N SER A 33 -19.79 -3.76 7.01
CA SER A 33 -20.68 -4.74 7.64
C SER A 33 -19.89 -5.86 8.34
N ARG A 34 -18.88 -6.43 7.66
CA ARG A 34 -17.98 -7.44 8.25
C ARG A 34 -17.20 -6.91 9.44
N LEU A 35 -16.70 -5.67 9.35
CA LEU A 35 -15.96 -5.03 10.44
C LEU A 35 -16.86 -4.83 11.67
N ASN A 36 -18.06 -4.27 11.48
CA ASN A 36 -19.03 -4.03 12.54
C ASN A 36 -19.48 -5.33 13.20
N SER A 37 -19.74 -6.37 12.42
CA SER A 37 -20.11 -7.69 12.94
C SER A 37 -19.02 -8.27 13.84
N LYS A 38 -17.75 -8.25 13.40
CA LYS A 38 -16.61 -8.70 14.21
C LYS A 38 -16.41 -7.84 15.45
N PHE A 39 -16.54 -6.52 15.33
CA PHE A 39 -16.36 -5.60 16.44
C PHE A 39 -17.43 -5.84 17.51
N GLN A 40 -18.69 -6.00 17.11
CA GLN A 40 -19.78 -6.32 18.03
C GLN A 40 -19.59 -7.68 18.71
N GLN A 41 -19.09 -8.68 17.99
CA GLN A 41 -18.76 -9.98 18.57
C GLN A 41 -17.67 -9.88 19.65
N LEU A 42 -16.66 -9.05 19.44
CA LEU A 42 -15.51 -8.92 20.35
C LEU A 42 -15.77 -7.98 21.54
N PHE A 43 -16.52 -6.89 21.32
CA PHE A 43 -16.65 -5.79 22.28
C PHE A 43 -18.07 -5.60 22.82
N GLY A 44 -19.05 -6.37 22.34
CA GLY A 44 -20.44 -6.33 22.82
C GLY A 44 -21.23 -5.09 22.40
N HIS A 45 -20.64 -4.18 21.61
CA HIS A 45 -21.29 -3.00 21.06
C HIS A 45 -20.72 -2.66 19.68
N LEU A 46 -21.44 -1.84 18.91
CA LEU A 46 -20.93 -1.31 17.64
C LEU A 46 -19.87 -0.21 17.89
N PRO A 47 -18.91 -0.01 16.96
CA PRO A 47 -17.98 1.10 17.07
C PRO A 47 -18.75 2.43 16.98
N GLN A 48 -18.47 3.35 17.92
CA GLN A 48 -19.12 4.67 17.95
C GLN A 48 -18.62 5.59 16.83
N ILE A 49 -17.39 5.35 16.35
CA ILE A 49 -16.74 6.07 15.25
C ILE A 49 -15.91 5.06 14.45
N CYS A 50 -16.08 5.07 13.13
CA CYS A 50 -15.22 4.35 12.20
C CYS A 50 -14.32 5.35 11.49
N ALA A 51 -13.04 5.42 11.86
CA ALA A 51 -12.03 6.20 11.15
C ALA A 51 -11.07 5.24 10.44
N ARG A 52 -10.78 5.50 9.15
CA ARG A 52 -9.74 4.77 8.44
C ARG A 52 -8.38 5.37 8.78
N ALA A 53 -7.69 4.74 9.72
CA ALA A 53 -6.25 4.89 9.89
C ALA A 53 -5.56 3.64 9.29
N PRO A 54 -4.44 3.76 8.56
CA PRO A 54 -3.64 2.59 8.20
C PRO A 54 -3.25 1.84 9.48
N VAL A 55 -3.44 0.52 9.46
CA VAL A 55 -3.33 -0.34 10.65
C VAL A 55 -1.87 -0.49 11.09
N ILE A 56 -1.63 -0.24 12.38
CA ILE A 56 -0.49 -0.73 13.16
C ILE A 56 -0.91 -2.10 13.72
N TYR A 57 -0.06 -3.13 13.58
CA TYR A 57 -0.29 -4.47 14.13
C TYR A 57 -0.49 -4.45 15.66
N SER A 58 -1.48 -5.20 16.17
CA SER A 58 -1.51 -5.59 17.58
C SER A 58 -0.60 -6.82 17.78
N ARG A 59 0.20 -6.77 18.85
CA ARG A 59 1.37 -7.62 19.08
C ARG A 59 1.02 -8.97 19.73
N SER A 60 -0.21 -9.46 19.59
CA SER A 60 -0.72 -10.57 20.41
C SER A 60 -0.47 -11.96 19.82
N ASP A 61 -0.37 -12.09 18.49
CA ASP A 61 -0.29 -13.40 17.82
C ASP A 61 0.96 -13.54 16.93
N ALA A 62 2.04 -12.85 17.28
CA ALA A 62 3.32 -13.05 16.64
C ALA A 62 3.88 -14.42 17.06
N VAL A 63 3.76 -15.40 16.17
CA VAL A 63 4.64 -16.60 16.19
C VAL A 63 6.07 -16.09 16.30
N PRO A 64 6.90 -16.56 17.25
CA PRO A 64 8.25 -16.05 17.42
C PRO A 64 9.00 -16.22 16.11
N PHE A 65 9.27 -15.10 15.44
CA PHE A 65 10.14 -15.04 14.29
C PHE A 65 11.52 -15.42 14.82
N ALA A 66 11.96 -16.64 14.52
CA ALA A 66 13.31 -17.09 14.85
C ALA A 66 14.28 -16.01 14.37
N SER A 67 15.23 -15.65 15.24
CA SER A 67 16.22 -14.58 15.04
C SER A 67 17.26 -14.97 13.97
N THR A 68 16.81 -15.38 12.79
CA THR A 68 17.66 -15.55 11.62
C THR A 68 17.78 -14.19 10.95
N SER A 69 19.00 -13.73 10.74
CA SER A 69 19.29 -12.50 9.99
C SER A 69 18.48 -12.49 8.68
N SER A 70 17.89 -11.36 8.33
CA SER A 70 16.91 -11.31 7.24
C SER A 70 17.49 -11.52 5.83
N SER A 71 18.82 -11.54 5.69
CA SER A 71 19.53 -12.04 4.51
C SER A 71 19.32 -13.55 4.30
N SER A 72 19.01 -14.30 5.37
CA SER A 72 18.70 -15.72 5.28
C SER A 72 17.33 -15.96 4.64
N ALA A 73 16.29 -15.17 4.95
CA ALA A 73 14.91 -15.46 4.53
C ALA A 73 14.71 -15.42 3.01
N THR A 74 15.35 -14.48 2.33
CA THR A 74 15.35 -14.41 0.86
C THR A 74 16.17 -15.54 0.23
N THR A 75 17.25 -15.97 0.88
CA THR A 75 18.07 -17.13 0.49
C THR A 75 17.28 -18.43 0.65
N PHE A 76 16.61 -18.62 1.79
CA PHE A 76 15.70 -19.74 2.07
C PHE A 76 14.58 -19.80 1.03
N THR A 77 14.02 -18.66 0.62
CA THR A 77 12.99 -18.63 -0.41
C THR A 77 13.49 -19.26 -1.72
N ARG A 78 14.74 -18.98 -2.11
CA ARG A 78 15.37 -19.52 -3.32
C ARG A 78 15.79 -20.98 -3.21
N GLU A 79 16.15 -21.42 -2.01
CA GLU A 79 16.55 -22.81 -1.77
C GLU A 79 15.34 -23.77 -1.69
N TYR A 80 14.22 -23.31 -1.11
CA TYR A 80 13.09 -24.19 -0.77
C TYR A 80 11.85 -24.01 -1.64
N LEU A 81 11.72 -22.90 -2.39
CA LEU A 81 10.59 -22.68 -3.29
C LEU A 81 11.04 -22.67 -4.75
N LYS A 82 10.29 -23.38 -5.62
CA LYS A 82 10.44 -23.28 -7.08
C LYS A 82 9.89 -21.94 -7.57
N GLU A 83 10.48 -21.42 -8.65
CA GLU A 83 10.04 -20.16 -9.24
C GLU A 83 8.70 -20.31 -9.98
N GLU A 84 8.39 -21.49 -10.51
CA GLU A 84 7.14 -21.73 -11.22
C GLU A 84 5.94 -21.74 -10.26
N PRO A 85 4.77 -21.26 -10.72
CA PRO A 85 3.57 -21.32 -9.91
C PRO A 85 3.24 -22.74 -9.46
N TYR A 86 2.83 -22.87 -8.20
CA TYR A 86 2.37 -24.11 -7.60
C TYR A 86 0.89 -24.34 -7.90
N LYS A 87 0.48 -25.59 -8.04
CA LYS A 87 -0.93 -25.99 -7.91
C LYS A 87 -1.26 -26.33 -6.45
N ALA A 88 -2.55 -26.34 -6.11
CA ALA A 88 -3.00 -26.64 -4.75
C ALA A 88 -2.48 -28.01 -4.28
N GLU A 89 -2.55 -29.03 -5.14
CA GLU A 89 -2.16 -30.41 -4.81
C GLU A 89 -0.67 -30.53 -4.50
N GLU A 90 0.18 -29.73 -5.16
CA GLU A 90 1.60 -29.68 -4.89
C GLU A 90 1.87 -29.12 -3.49
N ILE A 91 1.13 -28.08 -3.10
CA ILE A 91 1.27 -27.47 -1.77
C ILE A 91 0.76 -28.43 -0.70
N GLU A 92 -0.39 -29.06 -0.90
CA GLU A 92 -0.95 -30.04 0.04
C GLU A 92 -0.02 -31.24 0.25
N LYS A 93 0.68 -31.68 -0.80
CA LYS A 93 1.70 -32.72 -0.69
C LYS A 93 2.89 -32.28 0.16
N ILE A 94 3.35 -31.04 0.01
CA ILE A 94 4.46 -30.48 0.80
C ILE A 94 4.05 -30.32 2.27
N THR A 95 2.87 -29.77 2.53
CA THR A 95 2.38 -29.52 3.89
C THR A 95 1.82 -30.77 4.57
N SER A 96 1.61 -31.86 3.82
CA SER A 96 0.92 -33.08 4.25
C SER A 96 -0.47 -32.79 4.84
N ARG A 97 -1.12 -31.70 4.42
CA ARG A 97 -2.42 -31.24 4.92
C ARG A 97 -3.22 -30.58 3.81
N SER A 98 -4.54 -30.74 3.84
CA SER A 98 -5.40 -30.02 2.90
C SER A 98 -5.37 -28.51 3.14
N LEU A 99 -5.27 -27.72 2.07
CA LEU A 99 -5.34 -26.26 2.12
C LEU A 99 -6.67 -25.78 2.68
N ALA A 100 -7.77 -26.49 2.41
CA ALA A 100 -9.09 -26.17 2.96
C ALA A 100 -9.10 -26.28 4.50
N LEU A 101 -8.35 -27.25 5.06
CA LEU A 101 -8.20 -27.39 6.51
C LEU A 101 -7.23 -26.37 7.09
N ILE A 102 -6.14 -26.06 6.37
CA ILE A 102 -5.18 -25.02 6.79
C ILE A 102 -5.87 -23.65 6.88
N PHE A 103 -6.77 -23.36 5.95
CA PHE A 103 -7.45 -22.08 5.85
C PHE A 103 -8.91 -22.11 6.34
N ALA A 104 -9.30 -23.10 7.15
CA ALA A 104 -10.68 -23.29 7.61
C ALA A 104 -11.27 -22.03 8.27
N ASP A 105 -10.44 -21.27 9.00
CA ASP A 105 -10.85 -20.06 9.72
C ASP A 105 -10.76 -18.77 8.88
N SER A 106 -10.40 -18.87 7.60
CA SER A 106 -10.25 -17.72 6.69
C SER A 106 -11.15 -17.86 5.47
N ALA A 107 -12.36 -17.31 5.56
CA ALA A 107 -13.31 -17.26 4.46
C ALA A 107 -12.71 -16.67 3.17
N SER A 108 -11.90 -15.62 3.28
CA SER A 108 -11.19 -15.02 2.15
C SER A 108 -10.18 -15.96 1.52
N SER A 109 -9.42 -16.70 2.33
CA SER A 109 -8.45 -17.67 1.80
C SER A 109 -9.17 -18.84 1.12
N LEU A 110 -10.28 -19.31 1.68
CA LEU A 110 -11.12 -20.33 1.05
C LEU A 110 -11.69 -19.86 -0.30
N ASP A 111 -12.11 -18.59 -0.40
CA ASP A 111 -12.55 -18.03 -1.68
C ASP A 111 -11.40 -17.94 -2.69
N VAL A 112 -10.18 -17.62 -2.25
CA VAL A 112 -8.98 -17.70 -3.12
C VAL A 112 -8.76 -19.13 -3.61
N LEU A 113 -8.89 -20.15 -2.76
CA LEU A 113 -8.74 -21.56 -3.18
C LEU A 113 -9.74 -21.98 -4.25
N LYS A 114 -10.96 -21.42 -4.22
CA LYS A 114 -12.00 -21.72 -5.22
C LYS A 114 -11.68 -21.15 -6.61
N HIS A 115 -10.99 -20.02 -6.67
CA HIS A 115 -10.79 -19.27 -7.93
C HIS A 115 -9.36 -19.35 -8.47
N ALA A 116 -8.36 -19.39 -7.60
CA ALA A 116 -6.97 -19.45 -7.99
C ALA A 116 -6.58 -20.87 -8.39
N LYS A 117 -6.06 -21.01 -9.62
CA LYS A 117 -5.53 -22.29 -10.12
C LYS A 117 -4.03 -22.46 -9.88
N HIS A 118 -3.34 -21.35 -9.62
CA HIS A 118 -1.89 -21.29 -9.52
C HIS A 118 -1.47 -20.31 -8.42
N TYR A 119 -0.40 -20.64 -7.70
CA TYR A 119 0.09 -19.88 -6.55
C TYR A 119 1.58 -19.55 -6.71
N LYS A 120 1.90 -18.25 -6.83
CA LYS A 120 3.26 -17.74 -7.01
C LYS A 120 4.03 -17.62 -5.69
N LEU A 121 4.21 -18.74 -4.99
CA LEU A 121 4.76 -18.75 -3.62
C LEU A 121 6.14 -18.09 -3.54
N PHE A 122 7.05 -18.42 -4.47
CA PHE A 122 8.40 -17.87 -4.53
C PHE A 122 8.39 -16.35 -4.65
N GLN A 123 7.68 -15.81 -5.64
CA GLN A 123 7.67 -14.37 -5.92
C GLN A 123 7.04 -13.59 -4.76
N ARG A 124 5.94 -14.09 -4.19
CA ARG A 124 5.26 -13.42 -3.07
C ARG A 124 6.11 -13.47 -1.80
N ALA A 125 6.80 -14.57 -1.51
CA ALA A 125 7.73 -14.68 -0.38
C ALA A 125 8.94 -13.74 -0.56
N CYS A 126 9.58 -13.74 -1.74
CA CYS A 126 10.67 -12.82 -2.07
C CYS A 126 10.26 -11.36 -1.88
N HIS A 127 9.07 -10.98 -2.36
CA HIS A 127 8.54 -9.64 -2.16
C HIS A 127 8.38 -9.31 -0.67
N VAL A 128 7.65 -10.14 0.09
CA VAL A 128 7.33 -9.86 1.50
C VAL A 128 8.60 -9.73 2.36
N TYR A 129 9.55 -10.66 2.22
CA TYR A 129 10.78 -10.59 3.00
C TYR A 129 11.66 -9.41 2.58
N SER A 130 11.79 -9.15 1.27
CA SER A 130 12.60 -8.01 0.80
C SER A 130 11.96 -6.66 1.15
N GLU A 131 10.63 -6.54 1.14
CA GLU A 131 9.91 -5.32 1.52
C GLU A 131 10.04 -5.05 3.02
N ALA A 132 9.90 -6.08 3.87
CA ALA A 132 10.17 -5.96 5.30
C ALA A 132 11.61 -5.48 5.57
N ASN A 133 12.59 -6.01 4.83
CA ASN A 133 13.98 -5.56 4.92
C ASN A 133 14.15 -4.11 4.50
N ARG A 134 13.48 -3.68 3.42
CA ARG A 134 13.49 -2.28 2.99
C ARG A 134 12.91 -1.35 4.04
N VAL A 135 11.89 -1.77 4.79
CA VAL A 135 11.34 -0.97 5.90
C VAL A 135 12.39 -0.77 7.01
N TYR A 136 13.09 -1.83 7.43
CA TYR A 136 14.17 -1.70 8.42
C TYR A 136 15.31 -0.84 7.89
N ALA A 137 15.75 -1.08 6.65
CA ALA A 137 16.80 -0.28 6.01
C ALA A 137 16.41 1.21 5.91
N PHE A 138 15.15 1.51 5.57
CA PHE A 138 14.64 2.89 5.50
C PHE A 138 14.71 3.54 6.89
N LYS A 139 14.25 2.86 7.93
CA LYS A 139 14.33 3.33 9.33
C LYS A 139 15.78 3.58 9.76
N ASP A 140 16.68 2.66 9.43
CA ASP A 140 18.09 2.75 9.81
C ASP A 140 18.78 3.93 9.10
N VAL A 141 18.47 4.17 7.83
CA VAL A 141 18.96 5.34 7.08
C VAL A 141 18.44 6.63 7.71
N VAL A 142 17.15 6.72 8.03
CA VAL A 142 16.57 7.88 8.72
C VAL A 142 17.27 8.15 10.06
N SER A 143 17.62 7.08 10.79
CA SER A 143 18.24 7.16 12.12
C SER A 143 19.76 7.30 12.08
N SER A 144 20.37 7.25 10.89
CA SER A 144 21.83 7.31 10.72
C SER A 144 22.38 8.73 10.93
N ASN A 145 23.68 8.81 11.21
CA ASN A 145 24.41 10.09 11.30
C ASN A 145 25.00 10.55 9.96
N SER A 146 24.60 9.95 8.84
CA SER A 146 25.05 10.36 7.50
C SER A 146 24.57 11.79 7.18
N ASN A 147 25.20 12.42 6.18
CA ASN A 147 24.74 13.73 5.71
C ASN A 147 23.35 13.60 5.06
N GLU A 148 22.58 14.70 5.07
CA GLU A 148 21.18 14.69 4.61
C GLU A 148 21.01 14.35 3.13
N GLU A 149 21.96 14.73 2.27
CA GLU A 149 21.88 14.44 0.84
C GLU A 149 22.05 12.94 0.55
N GLU A 150 23.00 12.30 1.22
CA GLU A 150 23.22 10.86 1.15
C GLU A 150 22.02 10.08 1.71
N LYS A 151 21.47 10.53 2.85
CA LYS A 151 20.24 9.94 3.41
C LYS A 151 19.11 10.00 2.39
N LEU A 152 18.79 11.19 1.87
CA LEU A 152 17.68 11.37 0.93
C LEU A 152 17.86 10.53 -0.34
N LYS A 153 19.09 10.45 -0.88
CA LYS A 153 19.40 9.57 -2.01
C LYS A 153 19.11 8.11 -1.66
N ARG A 154 19.60 7.63 -0.51
CA ARG A 154 19.42 6.24 -0.10
C ARG A 154 17.96 5.88 0.18
N LEU A 155 17.19 6.80 0.76
CA LEU A 155 15.75 6.63 0.94
C LEU A 155 15.02 6.53 -0.41
N GLY A 156 15.42 7.36 -1.38
CA GLY A 156 14.90 7.31 -2.74
C GLY A 156 15.18 5.97 -3.44
N GLU A 157 16.41 5.45 -3.33
CA GLU A 157 16.79 4.13 -3.84
C GLU A 157 15.89 3.02 -3.25
N LEU A 158 15.67 3.02 -1.93
CA LEU A 158 14.80 2.05 -1.26
C LEU A 158 13.33 2.13 -1.73
N MET A 159 12.84 3.34 -2.03
CA MET A 159 11.49 3.51 -2.60
C MET A 159 11.39 2.92 -4.01
N ASN A 160 12.40 3.14 -4.85
CA ASN A 160 12.44 2.61 -6.22
C ASN A 160 12.53 1.08 -6.21
N ASP A 161 13.38 0.50 -5.36
CA ASP A 161 13.50 -0.95 -5.18
C ASP A 161 12.17 -1.57 -4.71
N SER A 162 11.46 -0.86 -3.83
CA SER A 162 10.12 -1.26 -3.39
C SER A 162 9.12 -1.24 -4.54
N HIS A 163 9.08 -0.18 -5.35
CA HIS A 163 8.19 -0.13 -6.52
C HIS A 163 8.48 -1.26 -7.51
N HIS A 164 9.75 -1.49 -7.82
CA HIS A 164 10.16 -2.58 -8.71
C HIS A 164 9.70 -3.94 -8.16
N SER A 165 9.86 -4.17 -6.86
CA SER A 165 9.39 -5.39 -6.20
C SER A 165 7.86 -5.54 -6.26
N CYS A 166 7.11 -4.45 -6.04
CA CYS A 166 5.65 -4.45 -6.19
C CYS A 166 5.22 -4.76 -7.64
N SER A 167 5.95 -4.23 -8.63
CA SER A 167 5.65 -4.41 -10.05
C SER A 167 5.96 -5.82 -10.54
N VAL A 168 7.16 -6.34 -10.23
CA VAL A 168 7.66 -7.61 -10.80
C VAL A 168 7.36 -8.82 -9.90
N LEU A 169 7.59 -8.70 -8.59
CA LEU A 169 7.47 -9.83 -7.67
C LEU A 169 6.07 -9.95 -7.06
N TYR A 170 5.44 -8.82 -6.74
CA TYR A 170 4.08 -8.85 -6.20
C TYR A 170 2.99 -8.72 -7.28
N GLU A 171 3.35 -8.15 -8.44
CA GLU A 171 2.47 -7.92 -9.59
C GLU A 171 1.22 -7.13 -9.21
N CYS A 172 1.40 -6.12 -8.35
CA CYS A 172 0.34 -5.21 -7.92
C CYS A 172 0.46 -3.80 -8.50
N SER A 173 1.29 -3.59 -9.52
CA SER A 173 1.30 -2.33 -10.27
C SER A 173 0.27 -2.34 -11.40
N CYS A 174 0.20 -1.25 -12.17
CA CYS A 174 -0.56 -1.15 -13.41
C CYS A 174 0.12 -0.17 -14.37
N PRO A 175 -0.19 -0.18 -15.68
CA PRO A 175 0.45 0.69 -16.66
C PRO A 175 0.45 2.18 -16.27
N GLU A 176 -0.65 2.67 -15.71
CA GLU A 176 -0.80 4.06 -15.27
C GLU A 176 0.10 4.39 -14.07
N LEU A 177 0.30 3.45 -13.14
CA LEU A 177 1.22 3.63 -12.02
C LEU A 177 2.67 3.61 -12.48
N GLU A 178 3.03 2.73 -13.42
CA GLU A 178 4.38 2.69 -13.99
C GLU A 178 4.69 3.99 -14.75
N GLU A 179 3.74 4.49 -15.54
CA GLU A 179 3.84 5.79 -16.22
C GLU A 179 4.02 6.93 -15.20
N LEU A 180 3.16 7.00 -14.17
CA LEU A 180 3.23 8.05 -13.15
C LEU A 180 4.56 8.02 -12.40
N VAL A 181 5.02 6.83 -11.97
CA VAL A 181 6.30 6.69 -11.27
C VAL A 181 7.45 7.10 -12.18
N LYS A 182 7.44 6.70 -13.44
CA LYS A 182 8.45 7.14 -14.42
C LYS A 182 8.47 8.66 -14.55
N VAL A 183 7.31 9.30 -14.72
CA VAL A 183 7.20 10.76 -14.78
C VAL A 183 7.73 11.42 -13.50
N CYS A 184 7.47 10.85 -12.32
CA CYS A 184 8.06 11.35 -11.08
C CYS A 184 9.60 11.33 -11.12
N ILE A 185 10.19 10.19 -11.51
CA ILE A 185 11.65 10.03 -11.55
C ILE A 185 12.29 10.97 -12.58
N ASP A 186 11.73 11.03 -13.80
CA ASP A 186 12.23 11.89 -14.88
C ASP A 186 12.21 13.38 -14.50
N ASN A 187 11.31 13.79 -13.60
CA ASN A 187 11.15 15.17 -13.14
C ASN A 187 11.81 15.47 -11.79
N GLY A 188 12.73 14.60 -11.34
CA GLY A 188 13.62 14.89 -10.21
C GLY A 188 13.17 14.34 -8.85
N ALA A 189 12.20 13.41 -8.81
CA ALA A 189 11.98 12.63 -7.60
C ALA A 189 13.23 11.77 -7.30
N LEU A 190 13.67 11.76 -6.04
CA LEU A 190 14.76 10.91 -5.57
C LEU A 190 14.34 9.44 -5.52
N GLY A 191 13.05 9.21 -5.25
CA GLY A 191 12.41 7.92 -5.42
C GLY A 191 10.90 8.05 -5.48
N ALA A 192 10.25 7.13 -6.18
CA ALA A 192 8.80 7.11 -6.32
C ALA A 192 8.28 5.67 -6.37
N ARG A 193 7.09 5.45 -5.79
CA ARG A 193 6.45 4.14 -5.74
C ARG A 193 4.94 4.25 -5.65
N LEU A 194 4.24 3.19 -6.06
CA LEU A 194 2.84 3.01 -5.70
C LEU A 194 2.64 2.99 -4.17
N THR A 195 1.47 3.38 -3.70
CA THR A 195 1.11 3.32 -2.28
C THR A 195 -0.32 2.81 -2.10
N GLY A 196 -0.54 2.06 -1.02
CA GLY A 196 -1.76 1.29 -0.83
C GLY A 196 -1.68 -0.10 -1.47
N ALA A 197 -2.83 -0.63 -1.91
CA ALA A 197 -2.94 -2.00 -2.38
C ALA A 197 -2.33 -2.22 -3.78
N GLY A 198 -2.28 -1.18 -4.62
CA GLY A 198 -1.90 -1.29 -6.02
C GLY A 198 -3.08 -1.54 -6.95
N TRP A 199 -2.79 -1.97 -8.19
CA TRP A 199 -3.73 -2.09 -9.32
C TRP A 199 -4.49 -0.78 -9.60
N GLY A 200 -3.78 0.34 -9.48
CA GLY A 200 -4.30 1.70 -9.50
C GLY A 200 -4.12 2.41 -8.16
N GLY A 201 -4.89 3.49 -7.95
CA GLY A 201 -4.78 4.31 -6.75
C GLY A 201 -3.68 5.37 -6.86
N CYS A 202 -2.84 5.49 -5.83
CA CYS A 202 -1.90 6.60 -5.70
C CYS A 202 -0.44 6.16 -5.84
N ALA A 203 0.42 7.10 -6.23
CA ALA A 203 1.86 7.02 -6.06
C ALA A 203 2.33 8.04 -5.00
N VAL A 204 3.47 7.77 -4.38
CA VAL A 204 4.18 8.68 -3.49
C VAL A 204 5.59 8.89 -4.01
N ALA A 205 6.03 10.15 -4.06
CA ALA A 205 7.35 10.55 -4.53
C ALA A 205 8.09 11.36 -3.46
N LEU A 206 9.37 11.05 -3.26
CA LEU A 206 10.29 11.81 -2.43
C LEU A 206 10.96 12.89 -3.28
N VAL A 207 10.67 14.15 -2.97
CA VAL A 207 11.06 15.31 -3.79
C VAL A 207 11.70 16.37 -2.87
N LYS A 208 12.79 16.99 -3.32
CA LYS A 208 13.41 18.11 -2.57
C LYS A 208 12.45 19.32 -2.56
N GLU A 209 12.29 19.97 -1.41
CA GLU A 209 11.28 21.03 -1.21
C GLU A 209 11.40 22.17 -2.23
N ASN A 210 12.62 22.55 -2.61
CA ASN A 210 12.88 23.63 -3.55
C ASN A 210 12.40 23.35 -4.98
N ILE A 211 12.22 22.10 -5.38
CA ILE A 211 11.75 21.74 -6.73
C ILE A 211 10.26 21.40 -6.80
N VAL A 212 9.56 21.32 -5.66
CA VAL A 212 8.14 20.92 -5.59
C VAL A 212 7.23 21.72 -6.53
N PRO A 213 7.31 23.07 -6.63
CA PRO A 213 6.45 23.82 -7.53
C PRO A 213 6.63 23.43 -9.01
N ARG A 214 7.88 23.24 -9.43
CA ARG A 214 8.20 22.82 -10.80
C ARG A 214 7.82 21.36 -11.05
N PHE A 215 8.05 20.50 -10.07
CA PHE A 215 7.68 19.09 -10.10
C PHE A 215 6.18 18.91 -10.33
N ILE A 216 5.33 19.61 -9.57
CA ILE A 216 3.87 19.56 -9.71
C ILE A 216 3.43 20.04 -11.10
N LEU A 217 4.03 21.13 -11.60
CA LEU A 217 3.71 21.63 -12.94
C LEU A 217 4.04 20.59 -14.02
N ASN A 218 5.23 19.98 -13.95
CA ASN A 218 5.64 18.98 -14.93
C ASN A 218 4.78 17.72 -14.88
N LEU A 219 4.40 17.23 -13.69
CA LEU A 219 3.50 16.08 -13.56
C LEU A 219 2.13 16.39 -14.15
N LYS A 220 1.62 17.60 -13.93
CA LYS A 220 0.38 18.05 -14.53
C LYS A 220 0.46 17.97 -16.06
N GLU A 221 1.49 18.56 -16.65
CA GLU A 221 1.70 18.59 -18.11
C GLU A 221 1.92 17.20 -18.71
N GLN A 222 2.73 16.35 -18.07
CA GLN A 222 3.18 15.08 -18.66
C GLN A 222 2.26 13.89 -18.39
N PHE A 223 1.49 13.93 -17.31
CA PHE A 223 0.62 12.81 -16.90
C PHE A 223 -0.86 13.18 -16.86
N TYR A 224 -1.22 14.34 -16.29
CA TYR A 224 -2.62 14.67 -16.03
C TYR A 224 -3.31 15.41 -17.17
N ASP A 225 -2.61 16.22 -17.98
CA ASP A 225 -3.25 17.02 -19.03
C ASP A 225 -3.94 16.15 -20.09
N SER A 226 -3.34 15.04 -20.52
CA SER A 226 -3.98 14.08 -21.44
C SER A 226 -5.25 13.44 -20.84
N ARG A 227 -5.24 13.21 -19.52
CA ARG A 227 -6.38 12.64 -18.76
C ARG A 227 -7.48 13.69 -18.55
N ILE A 228 -7.12 14.96 -18.45
CA ILE A 228 -8.07 16.09 -18.43
C ILE A 228 -8.70 16.26 -19.82
N GLU A 229 -7.91 16.25 -20.88
CA GLU A 229 -8.37 16.40 -22.26
C GLU A 229 -9.31 15.26 -22.68
N SER A 230 -9.04 14.03 -22.22
CA SER A 230 -9.92 12.88 -22.44
C SER A 230 -11.21 12.90 -21.60
N GLY A 231 -11.36 13.84 -20.67
CA GLY A 231 -12.53 13.96 -19.79
C GLY A 231 -12.53 12.98 -18.60
N MET A 232 -11.45 12.23 -18.35
CA MET A 232 -11.35 11.36 -17.18
C MET A 232 -11.22 12.14 -15.87
N ILE A 233 -10.62 13.33 -15.92
CA ILE A 233 -10.39 14.20 -14.76
C ILE A 233 -10.92 15.59 -15.07
N ASN A 234 -11.71 16.15 -14.16
CA ASN A 234 -12.11 17.55 -14.26
C ASN A 234 -10.94 18.47 -13.91
N LYS A 235 -10.68 19.47 -14.76
CA LYS A 235 -9.59 20.44 -14.56
C LYS A 235 -9.68 21.18 -13.21
N SER A 236 -10.88 21.41 -12.70
CA SER A 236 -11.08 22.04 -11.38
C SER A 236 -10.57 21.18 -10.22
N ASP A 237 -10.48 19.87 -10.42
CA ASP A 237 -10.28 18.90 -9.36
C ASP A 237 -8.83 18.42 -9.28
N ILE A 238 -7.93 18.95 -10.11
CA ILE A 238 -6.52 18.52 -10.19
C ILE A 238 -5.81 18.52 -8.83
N GLY A 239 -6.15 19.48 -7.95
CA GLY A 239 -5.59 19.56 -6.59
C GLY A 239 -5.98 18.40 -5.66
N LEU A 240 -7.02 17.62 -6.02
CA LEU A 240 -7.41 16.39 -5.31
C LEU A 240 -6.52 15.20 -5.70
N TYR A 241 -5.94 15.23 -6.91
CA TYR A 241 -5.13 14.13 -7.46
C TYR A 241 -3.62 14.37 -7.32
N LEU A 242 -3.20 15.63 -7.32
CA LEU A 242 -1.79 16.02 -7.29
C LEU A 242 -1.56 17.11 -6.25
N PHE A 243 -0.89 16.75 -5.15
CA PHE A 243 -0.60 17.66 -4.05
C PHE A 243 0.67 17.23 -3.30
N ALA A 244 1.30 18.19 -2.62
CA ALA A 244 2.39 17.92 -1.69
C ALA A 244 1.82 17.73 -0.27
N SER A 245 2.44 16.84 0.51
CA SER A 245 2.07 16.59 1.90
C SER A 245 3.30 16.58 2.79
N LYS A 246 3.11 17.04 4.04
CA LYS A 246 4.06 16.84 5.15
C LYS A 246 3.43 15.86 6.17
N PRO A 247 4.23 15.20 7.03
CA PRO A 247 3.67 14.39 8.12
C PRO A 247 2.72 15.23 8.97
N ALA A 248 1.51 14.71 9.21
CA ALA A 248 0.46 15.39 9.94
C ALA A 248 0.18 14.70 11.28
N ILE A 249 -0.50 15.41 12.19
CA ILE A 249 -1.00 14.83 13.43
C ILE A 249 -2.05 13.75 13.15
N GLY A 250 -2.18 12.80 14.07
CA GLY A 250 -3.22 11.78 14.03
C GLY A 250 -4.61 12.31 14.41
N ALA A 251 -5.54 11.40 14.68
CA ALA A 251 -6.89 11.74 15.11
C ALA A 251 -6.88 12.55 16.43
N ALA A 252 -7.67 13.61 16.49
CA ALA A 252 -7.78 14.51 17.64
C ALA A 252 -9.23 14.88 17.93
N ILE A 253 -9.54 15.12 19.22
CA ILE A 253 -10.85 15.61 19.66
C ILE A 253 -10.74 17.13 19.83
N PHE A 254 -11.50 17.89 19.05
CA PHE A 254 -11.63 19.33 19.20
C PHE A 254 -12.74 19.65 20.20
N LYS A 255 -12.45 20.48 21.21
CA LYS A 255 -13.45 21.03 22.13
C LYS A 255 -13.71 22.48 21.71
N PHE A 256 -14.97 22.79 21.48
CA PHE A 256 -15.45 24.13 21.09
C PHE A 256 -16.29 24.71 22.23
#